data_AF-S7VWS4-F1
#
_entry.id   AF-S7VWS4-F1
#
_cell.length_a   1.000
_cell.length_b   1.000
_cell.length_c   1.000
_cell.angle_alpha   90.00
_cell.angle_beta   90.00
_cell.angle_gamma   90.00
#
_symmetry.space_group_name_H-M   'P 1'
#
loop_
_entity.id
_entity.type
_entity.pdbx_description
1 polymer ?
#
loop_
_entity_poly.entity_id
_entity_poly.type
_entity_poly.pdbx_seq_one_letter_code
_entity_poly.pdbx_strand_id
1 'polypeptide(L)'
;MLKKKNKIFCVSFQRTGTTSVGQFFKDFGYKVASYDQKRSSKWSAKRFLGDFESIFKSKDFKNHQVFEDNPWWEQDFYRVLYHRFPNAKFILFTRDADKWFDSMVSHSKGKSLGNTFKHSSIYNRKEEYYKMFPNLDYYKTIYGNDNLLDINETHRAHYKNIYNLRNKEIVDFFNAISPNSLFAAQLEDADKWKRLGDFFNIELPNNYQVHANKSK
;
A
#
# COMPACT_ATOMS: atom_id res chain seq x y z
N MET A 1 -9.53 4.58 23.33
CA MET A 1 -8.45 5.38 22.71
C MET A 1 -7.23 4.52 22.42
N LEU A 2 -6.80 4.43 21.16
CA LEU A 2 -5.49 3.85 20.81
C LEU A 2 -4.38 4.66 21.47
N LYS A 3 -3.53 4.02 22.28
CA LYS A 3 -2.38 4.69 22.93
C LYS A 3 -1.51 5.33 21.84
N LYS A 4 -0.95 6.54 22.12
CA LYS A 4 -0.04 7.35 21.26
C LYS A 4 1.13 6.58 20.57
N LYS A 5 1.35 5.31 20.87
CA LYS A 5 2.42 4.45 20.35
C LYS A 5 1.98 3.42 19.31
N ASN A 6 0.68 3.22 19.08
CA ASN A 6 0.22 2.19 18.15
C ASN A 6 0.41 2.64 16.70
N LYS A 7 0.95 1.75 15.87
CA LYS A 7 1.16 1.96 14.44
C LYS A 7 -0.05 1.43 13.66
N ILE A 8 -0.41 2.13 12.59
CA ILE A 8 -1.54 1.77 11.73
C ILE A 8 -1.00 1.71 10.31
N PHE A 9 -1.13 0.56 9.67
CA PHE A 9 -0.60 0.34 8.32
C PHE A 9 -1.75 0.08 7.35
N CYS A 10 -1.90 0.96 6.37
CA CYS A 10 -2.73 0.68 5.21
C CYS A 10 -1.94 -0.23 4.27
N VAL A 11 -2.34 -1.49 4.21
CA VAL A 11 -1.72 -2.55 3.38
C VAL A 11 -2.49 -2.77 2.07
N SER A 12 -3.49 -1.94 1.81
CA SER A 12 -4.23 -1.88 0.55
C SER A 12 -3.29 -1.52 -0.61
N PHE A 13 -3.47 -2.18 -1.76
CA PHE A 13 -2.72 -1.82 -2.97
C PHE A 13 -2.85 -0.33 -3.30
N GLN A 14 -1.89 0.20 -4.04
CA GLN A 14 -2.10 1.47 -4.74
C GLN A 14 -3.39 1.43 -5.58
N ARG A 15 -4.02 2.61 -5.75
CA ARG A 15 -5.29 2.78 -6.50
C ARG A 15 -6.53 2.18 -5.84
N THR A 16 -6.47 1.80 -4.56
CA THR A 16 -7.63 1.34 -3.78
C THR A 16 -8.03 2.32 -2.68
N GLY A 17 -7.85 3.61 -2.92
CA GLY A 17 -8.26 4.66 -1.97
C GLY A 17 -7.30 4.89 -0.80
N THR A 18 -6.03 4.48 -0.92
CA THR A 18 -4.99 4.69 0.11
C THR A 18 -5.03 6.12 0.64
N THR A 19 -4.88 7.14 -0.22
CA THR A 19 -4.90 8.57 0.18
C THR A 19 -6.16 8.98 0.95
N SER A 20 -7.32 8.38 0.65
CA SER A 20 -8.55 8.67 1.40
C SER A 20 -8.49 8.09 2.82
N VAL A 21 -7.83 6.95 3.01
CA VAL A 21 -7.52 6.42 4.35
C VAL A 21 -6.61 7.39 5.09
N GLY A 22 -5.54 7.88 4.47
CA GLY A 22 -4.68 8.89 5.11
C GLY A 22 -5.46 10.15 5.48
N GLN A 23 -6.33 10.63 4.61
CA GLN A 23 -7.16 11.80 4.90
C GLN A 23 -8.14 11.54 6.05
N PHE A 24 -8.80 10.38 6.07
CA PHE A 24 -9.65 9.95 7.20
C PHE A 24 -8.92 10.12 8.53
N PHE A 25 -7.72 9.56 8.65
CA PHE A 25 -6.96 9.67 9.90
C PHE A 25 -6.49 11.09 10.22
N LYS A 26 -6.16 11.91 9.21
CA LYS A 26 -5.81 13.32 9.43
C LYS A 26 -6.99 14.10 10.01
N ASP A 27 -8.20 13.88 9.48
CA ASP A 27 -9.42 14.55 9.94
C ASP A 27 -9.69 14.29 11.42
N PHE A 28 -9.27 13.13 11.93
CA PHE A 28 -9.39 12.75 13.35
C PHE A 28 -8.09 12.93 14.15
N GLY A 29 -7.18 13.79 13.70
CA GLY A 29 -6.03 14.28 14.48
C GLY A 29 -4.84 13.31 14.56
N TYR A 30 -4.81 12.24 13.75
CA TYR A 30 -3.68 11.32 13.71
C TYR A 30 -2.52 11.88 12.89
N LYS A 31 -1.29 11.54 13.30
CA LYS A 31 -0.09 11.85 12.52
C LYS A 31 0.07 10.85 11.39
N VAL A 32 -0.22 11.28 10.16
CA VAL A 32 -0.19 10.42 8.96
C VAL A 32 1.04 10.67 8.11
N ALA A 33 1.84 9.63 7.88
CA ALA A 33 2.91 9.64 6.90
C ALA A 33 2.31 9.44 5.49
N SER A 34 1.65 10.48 4.98
CA SER A 34 1.07 10.46 3.62
C SER A 34 2.12 10.35 2.53
N TYR A 35 1.70 10.21 1.28
CA TYR A 35 2.62 10.20 0.15
C TYR A 35 3.52 11.45 0.12
N ASP A 36 4.83 11.22 0.10
CA ASP A 36 5.88 12.18 -0.22
C ASP A 36 6.88 11.43 -1.10
N GLN A 37 7.21 11.96 -2.27
CA GLN A 37 7.95 11.18 -3.26
C GLN A 37 9.36 10.80 -2.79
N LYS A 38 10.09 11.72 -2.13
CA LYS A 38 11.45 11.45 -1.65
C LYS A 38 11.45 10.39 -0.55
N ARG A 39 10.56 10.53 0.44
CA ARG A 39 10.40 9.58 1.54
C ARG A 39 9.92 8.23 1.03
N SER A 40 8.92 8.22 0.16
CA SER A 40 8.34 7.02 -0.43
C SER A 40 9.39 6.24 -1.22
N SER A 41 10.12 6.87 -2.14
CA SER A 41 11.19 6.22 -2.91
C SER A 41 12.29 5.65 -2.00
N LYS A 42 12.69 6.39 -0.96
CA LYS A 42 13.70 5.93 0.01
C LYS A 42 13.21 4.73 0.82
N TRP A 43 11.99 4.79 1.36
CA TRP A 43 11.42 3.68 2.12
C TRP A 43 11.18 2.44 1.26
N SER A 44 10.65 2.57 0.03
CA SER A 44 10.52 1.44 -0.90
C SER A 44 11.86 0.82 -1.27
N ALA A 45 12.90 1.62 -1.52
CA ALA A 45 14.23 1.08 -1.76
C ALA A 45 14.76 0.29 -0.54
N LYS A 46 14.60 0.85 0.67
CA LYS A 46 15.03 0.19 1.91
C LYS A 46 14.24 -1.09 2.22
N ARG A 47 12.91 -1.09 1.98
CA ARG A 47 12.07 -2.28 2.09
C ARG A 47 12.54 -3.35 1.12
N PHE A 48 12.76 -2.96 -0.13
CA PHE A 48 13.20 -3.89 -1.18
C PHE A 48 14.55 -4.55 -0.85
N LEU A 49 15.48 -3.79 -0.27
CA LEU A 49 16.80 -4.29 0.17
C LEU A 49 16.74 -5.06 1.51
N GLY A 50 15.58 -5.19 2.15
CA GLY A 50 15.45 -5.81 3.47
C GLY A 50 15.99 -4.97 4.64
N ASP A 51 16.38 -3.72 4.40
CA ASP A 51 16.88 -2.78 5.42
C ASP A 51 15.71 -2.07 6.13
N PHE A 52 14.87 -2.88 6.79
CA PHE A 52 13.70 -2.41 7.51
C PHE A 52 14.06 -1.51 8.70
N GLU A 53 15.18 -1.78 9.36
CA GLU A 53 15.62 -1.01 10.52
C GLU A 53 15.94 0.44 10.17
N SER A 54 16.48 0.72 8.98
CA SER A 54 16.66 2.10 8.51
C SER A 54 15.33 2.85 8.34
N ILE A 55 14.25 2.15 7.97
CA ILE A 55 12.90 2.72 7.91
C ILE A 55 12.44 3.01 9.34
N PHE A 56 12.46 2.02 10.22
CA PHE A 56 11.88 2.12 11.57
C PHE A 56 12.64 3.05 12.51
N LYS A 57 13.95 3.22 12.31
CA LYS A 57 14.77 4.17 13.07
C LYS A 57 14.63 5.61 12.60
N SER A 58 14.08 5.84 11.40
CA SER A 58 13.93 7.19 10.83
C SER A 58 13.03 8.09 11.68
N LYS A 59 13.34 9.40 11.71
CA LYS A 59 12.55 10.41 12.42
C LYS A 59 11.10 10.45 11.93
N ASP A 60 10.92 10.37 10.61
CA ASP A 60 9.59 10.35 9.99
C ASP A 60 8.79 9.14 10.47
N PHE A 61 9.35 7.93 10.47
CA PHE A 61 8.63 6.76 10.95
C PHE A 61 8.26 6.88 12.44
N LYS A 62 9.18 7.37 13.27
CA LYS A 62 8.94 7.54 14.71
C LYS A 62 7.84 8.57 15.00
N ASN A 63 7.79 9.64 14.22
CA ASN A 63 6.87 10.77 14.44
C ASN A 63 5.45 10.55 13.90
N HIS A 64 5.22 9.53 13.09
CA HIS A 64 3.90 9.21 12.53
C HIS A 64 3.29 7.96 13.17
N GLN A 65 1.96 7.89 13.11
CA GLN A 65 1.16 6.77 13.61
C GLN A 65 0.54 5.96 12.47
N VAL A 66 0.14 6.64 11.40
CA VAL A 66 -0.56 6.04 10.26
C VAL A 66 0.33 6.08 9.03
N PHE A 67 0.38 4.98 8.31
CA PHE A 67 1.25 4.74 7.19
C PHE A 67 0.43 4.24 6.02
N GLU A 68 0.43 5.00 4.93
CA GLU A 68 -0.31 4.69 3.71
C GLU A 68 0.60 4.70 2.50
N ASP A 69 0.12 4.11 1.40
CA ASP A 69 0.85 4.04 0.14
C ASP A 69 2.16 3.22 0.28
N ASN A 70 3.11 3.44 -0.62
CA ASN A 70 4.40 2.78 -0.63
C ASN A 70 5.23 3.07 0.64
N PRO A 71 5.88 2.05 1.25
CA PRO A 71 5.99 0.65 0.80
C PRO A 71 5.04 -0.32 1.50
N TRP A 72 4.03 0.16 2.23
CA TRP A 72 3.34 -0.62 3.26
C TRP A 72 2.49 -1.75 2.69
N TRP A 73 2.08 -1.65 1.43
CA TRP A 73 1.38 -2.70 0.69
C TRP A 73 2.32 -3.62 -0.11
N GLU A 74 3.63 -3.44 -0.09
CA GLU A 74 4.50 -4.21 -1.00
C GLU A 74 4.66 -5.68 -0.52
N GLN A 75 4.21 -6.62 -1.35
CA GLN A 75 4.31 -8.08 -1.16
C GLN A 75 3.86 -8.54 0.25
N ASP A 76 4.75 -9.25 0.97
CA ASP A 76 4.58 -9.87 2.28
C ASP A 76 4.93 -8.94 3.46
N PHE A 77 5.12 -7.64 3.21
CA PHE A 77 5.62 -6.72 4.25
C PHE A 77 4.69 -6.61 5.46
N TYR A 78 3.38 -6.85 5.28
CA TYR A 78 2.41 -6.94 6.36
C TYR A 78 2.80 -7.97 7.44
N ARG A 79 3.47 -9.07 7.08
CA ARG A 79 3.96 -10.09 8.03
C ARG A 79 5.08 -9.54 8.89
N VAL A 80 6.06 -8.88 8.26
CA VAL A 80 7.16 -8.20 8.96
C VAL A 80 6.62 -7.14 9.91
N LEU A 81 5.68 -6.32 9.44
CA LEU A 81 5.07 -5.25 10.24
C LEU A 81 4.30 -5.81 11.45
N TYR A 82 3.53 -6.89 11.25
CA TYR A 82 2.79 -7.55 12.33
C TYR A 82 3.72 -8.04 13.44
N HIS A 83 4.76 -8.80 13.08
CA HIS A 83 5.71 -9.33 14.07
C HIS A 83 6.57 -8.24 14.71
N ARG A 84 6.92 -7.18 13.98
CA ARG A 84 7.73 -6.07 14.50
C ARG A 84 6.94 -5.15 15.44
N PHE A 85 5.63 -5.00 15.22
CA PHE A 85 4.77 -4.08 15.96
C PHE A 85 3.53 -4.80 16.52
N PRO A 86 3.64 -5.47 17.69
CA PRO A 86 2.60 -6.34 18.24
C PRO A 86 1.22 -5.70 18.51
N ASN A 87 1.13 -4.37 18.56
CA ASN A 87 -0.10 -3.62 18.77
C ASN A 87 -0.55 -2.85 17.51
N ALA A 88 0.03 -3.16 16.36
CA ALA A 88 -0.33 -2.50 15.13
C ALA A 88 -1.72 -2.92 14.65
N LYS A 89 -2.40 -1.99 13.99
CA LYS A 89 -3.64 -2.27 13.25
C LYS A 89 -3.40 -2.13 11.76
N PHE A 90 -4.14 -2.88 10.98
CA PHE A 90 -3.98 -3.00 9.55
C PHE A 90 -5.28 -2.67 8.85
N ILE A 91 -5.17 -2.03 7.68
CA ILE A 91 -6.32 -1.63 6.87
C ILE A 91 -6.11 -2.18 5.47
N LEU A 92 -7.09 -2.94 5.00
CA LEU A 92 -7.16 -3.49 3.65
C LEU A 92 -8.46 -3.07 2.98
N PHE A 93 -8.37 -2.07 2.12
CA PHE A 93 -9.39 -1.78 1.12
C PHE A 93 -9.13 -2.57 -0.15
N THR A 94 -10.16 -3.24 -0.62
CA THR A 94 -10.17 -3.89 -1.94
C THR A 94 -11.20 -3.22 -2.83
N ARG A 95 -11.13 -3.47 -4.13
CA ARG A 95 -12.11 -3.02 -5.12
C ARG A 95 -12.18 -4.04 -6.24
N ASP A 96 -13.12 -3.86 -7.15
CA ASP A 96 -13.17 -4.67 -8.37
C ASP A 96 -11.82 -4.68 -9.11
N ALA A 97 -11.32 -5.87 -9.42
CA ALA A 97 -9.96 -6.06 -9.92
C ALA A 97 -9.77 -5.47 -11.33
N ASP A 98 -10.81 -5.45 -12.16
CA ASP A 98 -10.77 -4.78 -13.46
C ASP A 98 -10.68 -3.27 -13.29
N LYS A 99 -11.55 -2.67 -12.46
CA LYS A 99 -11.48 -1.24 -12.14
C LYS A 99 -10.15 -0.83 -11.52
N TRP A 100 -9.54 -1.70 -10.70
CA TRP A 100 -8.20 -1.47 -10.15
C TRP A 100 -7.14 -1.46 -11.25
N PHE A 101 -7.15 -2.44 -12.15
CA PHE A 101 -6.19 -2.52 -13.25
C PHE A 101 -6.31 -1.32 -14.19
N ASP A 102 -7.54 -0.95 -14.58
CA ASP A 102 -7.81 0.23 -15.41
C ASP A 102 -7.26 1.50 -14.75
N SER A 103 -7.47 1.65 -13.44
CA SER A 103 -6.92 2.78 -12.69
C SER A 103 -5.40 2.79 -12.62
N MET A 104 -4.75 1.62 -12.54
CA MET A 104 -3.30 1.52 -12.57
C MET A 104 -2.75 1.94 -13.93
N VAL A 105 -3.27 1.38 -15.02
CA VAL A 105 -2.84 1.67 -16.39
C VAL A 105 -3.04 3.15 -16.72
N SER A 106 -4.20 3.72 -16.40
CA SER A 106 -4.46 5.15 -16.62
C SER A 106 -3.49 6.02 -15.82
N HIS A 107 -3.29 5.73 -14.53
CA HIS A 107 -2.41 6.51 -13.67
C HIS A 107 -0.94 6.46 -14.12
N SER A 108 -0.49 5.29 -14.57
CA SER A 108 0.88 5.08 -14.98
C SER A 108 1.13 5.40 -16.46
N LYS A 109 0.11 5.82 -17.20
CA LYS A 109 0.14 5.98 -18.67
C LYS A 109 0.66 4.72 -19.36
N GLY A 110 0.23 3.55 -18.88
CA GLY A 110 0.64 2.26 -19.40
C GLY A 110 2.10 1.89 -19.15
N LYS A 111 2.76 2.48 -18.15
CA LYS A 111 4.14 2.13 -17.75
C LYS A 111 4.22 1.52 -16.35
N SER A 112 5.34 0.88 -16.01
CA SER A 112 5.65 0.47 -14.64
C SER A 112 5.61 1.67 -13.70
N LEU A 113 5.19 1.47 -12.45
CA LEU A 113 5.11 2.54 -11.46
C LEU A 113 6.39 2.57 -10.63
N GLY A 114 7.10 3.70 -10.68
CA GLY A 114 8.33 3.91 -9.93
C GLY A 114 9.53 3.22 -10.58
N ASN A 115 10.36 2.57 -9.77
CA ASN A 115 11.49 1.79 -10.26
C ASN A 115 11.01 0.48 -10.88
N THR A 116 11.42 0.22 -12.12
CA THR A 116 10.95 -0.90 -12.92
C THR A 116 11.44 -2.24 -12.38
N PHE A 117 12.63 -2.32 -11.80
CA PHE A 117 13.11 -3.56 -11.19
C PHE A 117 12.31 -3.93 -9.93
N LYS A 118 11.99 -2.95 -9.08
CA LYS A 118 11.09 -3.18 -7.93
C LYS A 118 9.71 -3.58 -8.39
N HIS A 119 9.16 -2.85 -9.37
CA HIS A 119 7.86 -3.17 -9.96
C HIS A 119 7.85 -4.60 -10.50
N SER A 120 8.85 -5.00 -11.28
CA SER A 120 8.93 -6.35 -11.85
C SER A 120 9.07 -7.42 -10.77
N SER A 121 9.70 -7.12 -9.64
CA SER A 121 9.71 -8.01 -8.48
C SER A 121 8.37 -8.12 -7.77
N ILE A 122 7.65 -7.01 -7.59
CA ILE A 122 6.36 -6.98 -6.90
C ILE A 122 5.28 -7.67 -7.73
N TYR A 123 5.33 -7.49 -9.06
CA TYR A 123 4.35 -8.01 -10.00
C TYR A 123 4.86 -9.24 -10.76
N ASN A 124 5.86 -9.99 -10.27
CA ASN A 124 6.35 -11.23 -10.88
C ASN A 124 6.67 -11.15 -12.39
N ARG A 125 7.35 -10.08 -12.81
CA ARG A 125 7.79 -9.80 -14.20
C ARG A 125 9.32 -9.71 -14.33
N LYS A 126 10.09 -10.28 -13.38
CA LYS A 126 11.57 -10.21 -13.41
C LYS A 126 12.17 -10.82 -14.67
N GLU A 127 11.59 -11.92 -15.16
CA GLU A 127 12.08 -12.57 -16.38
C GLU A 127 12.02 -11.61 -17.58
N GLU A 128 10.87 -10.95 -17.77
CA GLU A 128 10.70 -9.93 -18.81
C GLU A 128 11.66 -8.75 -18.62
N TYR A 129 11.83 -8.28 -17.38
CA TYR A 129 12.79 -7.22 -17.07
C TYR A 129 14.22 -7.60 -17.49
N TYR A 130 14.70 -8.78 -17.11
CA TYR A 130 16.06 -9.21 -17.45
C TYR A 130 16.27 -9.41 -18.95
N LYS A 131 15.23 -9.85 -19.67
CA LYS A 131 15.27 -9.95 -21.14
C LYS A 131 15.38 -8.58 -21.82
N MET A 132 14.63 -7.58 -21.33
CA MET A 132 14.58 -6.25 -21.93
C MET A 132 15.76 -5.35 -21.51
N PHE A 133 16.29 -5.52 -20.30
CA PHE A 133 17.32 -4.65 -19.72
C PHE A 133 18.55 -5.44 -19.22
N PRO A 134 19.20 -6.26 -20.07
CA PRO A 134 20.25 -7.20 -19.64
C PRO A 134 21.49 -6.50 -19.06
N ASN A 135 21.74 -5.24 -19.43
CA ASN A 135 22.93 -4.48 -19.04
C ASN A 135 22.66 -3.41 -17.97
N LEU A 136 21.44 -3.33 -17.43
CA LEU A 136 21.08 -2.30 -16.46
C LEU A 136 21.45 -2.73 -15.04
N ASP A 137 22.31 -1.95 -14.37
CA ASP A 137 22.64 -2.15 -12.96
C ASP A 137 21.48 -1.73 -12.06
N TYR A 138 20.66 -2.71 -11.71
CA TYR A 138 19.41 -2.52 -10.98
C TYR A 138 19.61 -2.04 -9.53
N TYR A 139 20.73 -2.36 -8.89
CA TYR A 139 20.99 -1.88 -7.53
C TYR A 139 21.39 -0.40 -7.52
N LYS A 140 22.06 0.09 -8.57
CA LYS A 140 22.38 1.52 -8.69
C LYS A 140 21.15 2.38 -8.95
N THR A 141 20.11 1.83 -9.59
CA THR A 141 18.89 2.58 -9.93
C THR A 141 17.79 2.49 -8.88
N ILE A 142 17.96 1.72 -7.81
CA ILE A 142 16.90 1.31 -6.87
C ILE A 142 16.16 2.47 -6.16
N TYR A 143 16.81 3.63 -6.07
CA TYR A 143 16.25 4.85 -5.47
C TYR A 143 15.54 5.77 -6.48
N GLY A 144 15.74 5.55 -7.78
CA GLY A 144 15.15 6.33 -8.87
C GLY A 144 13.83 5.74 -9.37
N ASN A 145 13.13 6.52 -10.19
CA ASN A 145 11.95 6.09 -10.94
C ASN A 145 12.29 6.16 -12.44
N ASP A 146 12.06 5.07 -13.17
CA ASP A 146 12.46 4.92 -14.57
C ASP A 146 11.29 4.52 -15.49
N ASN A 147 10.23 3.90 -14.95
CA ASN A 147 8.96 3.65 -15.63
C ASN A 147 9.12 2.95 -17.01
N LEU A 148 10.01 1.95 -17.10
CA LEU A 148 10.49 1.38 -18.37
C LEU A 148 9.60 0.27 -18.94
N LEU A 149 8.97 -0.56 -18.10
CA LEU A 149 8.13 -1.68 -18.60
C LEU A 149 6.73 -1.20 -18.97
N ASP A 150 6.17 -1.76 -20.04
CA ASP A 150 4.79 -1.49 -20.41
C ASP A 150 3.79 -2.23 -19.52
N ILE A 151 2.62 -1.63 -19.30
CA ILE A 151 1.45 -2.25 -18.69
C ILE A 151 0.28 -1.98 -19.63
N ASN A 152 -0.25 -3.04 -20.22
CA ASN A 152 -1.34 -2.99 -21.19
C ASN A 152 -2.25 -4.20 -21.03
N GLU A 153 -3.26 -4.32 -21.88
CA GLU A 153 -4.31 -5.34 -21.78
C GLU A 153 -3.79 -6.78 -21.71
N THR A 154 -2.67 -7.12 -22.37
CA THR A 154 -2.11 -8.47 -22.30
C THR A 154 -1.64 -8.86 -20.89
N HIS A 155 -1.40 -7.87 -20.04
CA HIS A 155 -1.00 -8.04 -18.65
C HIS A 155 -2.18 -8.11 -17.67
N ARG A 156 -3.43 -7.82 -18.11
CA ARG A 156 -4.59 -7.68 -17.23
C ARG A 156 -4.79 -8.89 -16.33
N ALA A 157 -4.87 -10.08 -16.92
CA ALA A 157 -5.10 -11.33 -16.18
C ALA A 157 -4.01 -11.57 -15.12
N HIS A 158 -2.75 -11.34 -15.49
CA HIS A 158 -1.60 -11.51 -14.61
C HIS A 158 -1.66 -10.57 -13.39
N TYR A 159 -1.88 -9.27 -13.62
CA TYR A 159 -1.94 -8.29 -12.54
C TYR A 159 -3.14 -8.52 -11.62
N LYS A 160 -4.31 -8.86 -12.18
CA LYS A 160 -5.50 -9.20 -11.40
C LYS A 160 -5.28 -10.43 -10.52
N ASN A 161 -4.60 -11.45 -11.04
CA ASN A 161 -4.29 -12.64 -10.26
C ASN A 161 -3.42 -12.28 -9.04
N ILE A 162 -2.36 -11.47 -9.24
CA ILE A 162 -1.50 -11.00 -8.15
C ILE A 162 -2.28 -10.16 -7.12
N TYR A 163 -3.15 -9.26 -7.60
CA TYR A 163 -4.00 -8.45 -6.76
C TYR A 163 -4.92 -9.30 -5.88
N ASN A 164 -5.69 -10.20 -6.49
CA ASN A 164 -6.65 -11.05 -5.79
C ASN A 164 -5.97 -12.00 -4.82
N LEU A 165 -4.89 -12.67 -5.26
CA LEU A 165 -4.15 -13.60 -4.43
C LEU A 165 -3.58 -12.91 -3.19
N ARG A 166 -2.87 -11.79 -3.35
CA ARG A 166 -2.29 -11.07 -2.21
C ARG A 166 -3.36 -10.58 -1.24
N ASN A 167 -4.48 -10.05 -1.73
CA ASN A 167 -5.57 -9.60 -0.85
C ASN A 167 -6.14 -10.77 -0.04
N LYS A 168 -6.34 -11.93 -0.68
CA LYS A 168 -6.74 -13.16 0.01
C LYS A 168 -5.73 -13.59 1.05
N GLU A 169 -4.44 -13.63 0.71
CA GLU A 169 -3.37 -14.03 1.63
C GLU A 169 -3.28 -13.15 2.88
N ILE A 170 -3.51 -11.83 2.74
CA ILE A 170 -3.55 -10.91 3.89
C ILE A 170 -4.72 -11.25 4.80
N VAL A 171 -5.92 -11.44 4.24
CA VAL A 171 -7.12 -11.82 5.01
C VAL A 171 -6.91 -13.15 5.71
N ASP A 172 -6.44 -14.17 4.99
CA ASP A 172 -6.18 -15.51 5.55
C ASP A 172 -5.14 -15.45 6.68
N PHE A 173 -4.06 -14.69 6.52
CA PHE A 173 -3.03 -14.50 7.55
C PHE A 173 -3.61 -13.90 8.83
N PHE A 174 -4.34 -12.79 8.74
CA PHE A 174 -4.89 -12.14 9.93
C PHE A 174 -6.01 -12.96 10.56
N ASN A 175 -6.85 -13.65 9.78
CA ASN A 175 -7.84 -14.57 10.31
C ASN A 175 -7.21 -15.71 11.12
N ALA A 176 -6.04 -16.22 10.69
CA ALA A 176 -5.37 -17.30 11.39
C ALA A 176 -4.69 -16.86 12.70
N ILE A 177 -4.18 -15.62 12.78
CA ILE A 177 -3.27 -15.23 13.88
C ILE A 177 -3.76 -14.06 14.73
N SER A 178 -4.54 -13.13 14.17
CA SER A 178 -4.97 -11.91 14.84
C SER A 178 -6.17 -11.24 14.14
N PRO A 179 -7.37 -11.87 14.19
CA PRO A 179 -8.54 -11.40 13.43
C PRO A 179 -8.90 -9.95 13.76
N ASN A 180 -8.73 -9.55 15.02
CA ASN A 180 -9.07 -8.21 15.49
C ASN A 180 -8.06 -7.13 15.05
N SER A 181 -6.95 -7.50 14.39
CA SER A 181 -5.91 -6.55 13.96
C SER A 181 -6.10 -6.03 12.54
N LEU A 182 -6.94 -6.66 11.72
CA LEU A 182 -7.21 -6.25 10.35
C LEU A 182 -8.63 -5.68 10.23
N PHE A 183 -8.73 -4.47 9.69
CA PHE A 183 -9.96 -3.97 9.09
C PHE A 183 -9.92 -4.26 7.59
N ALA A 184 -10.93 -4.95 7.07
CA ALA A 184 -11.07 -5.25 5.64
C ALA A 184 -12.45 -4.82 5.11
N ALA A 185 -12.47 -4.10 3.98
CA ALA A 185 -13.70 -3.65 3.34
C ALA A 185 -13.52 -3.44 1.82
N GLN A 186 -14.64 -3.37 1.11
CA GLN A 186 -14.67 -2.93 -0.29
C GLN A 186 -14.66 -1.40 -0.35
N LEU A 187 -13.95 -0.83 -1.32
CA LEU A 187 -13.87 0.61 -1.55
C LEU A 187 -15.23 1.17 -2.00
N GLU A 188 -16.05 0.35 -2.64
CA GLU A 188 -17.39 0.69 -3.10
C GLU A 188 -18.45 0.66 -1.98
N ASP A 189 -18.14 0.11 -0.81
CA ASP A 189 -19.08 0.01 0.32
C ASP A 189 -19.48 1.40 0.84
N ALA A 190 -20.78 1.72 0.85
CA ALA A 190 -21.30 3.02 1.30
C ALA A 190 -20.95 3.33 2.76
N ASP A 191 -20.87 2.30 3.61
CA ASP A 191 -20.66 2.40 5.05
C ASP A 191 -19.19 2.21 5.46
N LYS A 192 -18.28 2.08 4.49
CA LYS A 192 -16.85 1.83 4.75
C LYS A 192 -16.22 2.73 5.80
N TRP A 193 -16.54 4.03 5.78
CA TRP A 193 -15.96 4.99 6.72
C TRP A 193 -16.54 4.81 8.12
N LYS A 194 -17.85 4.58 8.23
CA LYS A 194 -18.50 4.23 9.50
C LYS A 194 -17.87 2.99 10.11
N ARG A 195 -17.75 1.92 9.33
CA ARG A 195 -17.16 0.65 9.77
C ARG A 195 -15.68 0.83 10.17
N LEU A 196 -14.93 1.66 9.46
CA LEU A 196 -13.55 2.00 9.80
C LEU A 196 -13.50 2.78 11.13
N GLY A 197 -14.38 3.77 11.31
CA GLY A 197 -14.54 4.51 12.56
C GLY A 197 -14.83 3.59 13.73
N ASP A 198 -15.80 2.70 13.59
CA ASP A 198 -16.18 1.69 14.59
C ASP A 198 -14.97 0.81 14.97
N PHE A 199 -14.20 0.31 13.99
CA PHE A 199 -13.01 -0.50 14.23
C PHE A 199 -11.91 0.25 15.00
N PHE A 200 -11.74 1.55 14.74
CA PHE A 200 -10.74 2.40 15.41
C PHE A 200 -11.27 3.10 16.66
N ASN A 201 -12.55 2.91 17.03
CA ASN A 201 -13.27 3.64 18.07
C ASN A 201 -13.18 5.17 17.88
N ILE A 202 -13.49 5.62 16.66
CA ILE A 202 -13.53 7.02 16.26
C ILE A 202 -14.99 7.39 16.01
N GLU A 203 -15.50 8.36 16.76
CA GLU A 203 -16.84 8.91 16.56
C GLU A 203 -16.84 9.80 15.31
N LEU A 204 -17.68 9.44 14.34
CA LEU A 204 -17.80 10.20 13.10
C LEU A 204 -18.97 11.18 13.19
N PRO A 205 -18.84 12.38 12.60
CA PRO A 205 -19.99 13.23 12.32
C PRO A 205 -21.01 12.51 11.44
N ASN A 206 -22.29 12.89 11.58
CA ASN A 206 -23.35 12.38 10.71
C ASN A 206 -22.97 12.59 9.23
N ASN A 207 -23.15 11.55 8.42
CA ASN A 207 -22.87 11.53 6.98
C ASN A 207 -21.40 11.80 6.59
N TYR A 208 -20.43 11.57 7.49
CA TYR A 208 -19.02 11.70 7.15
C TYR A 208 -18.63 10.85 5.92
N GLN A 209 -18.03 11.51 4.93
CA GLN A 209 -17.51 10.88 3.71
C GLN A 209 -16.20 11.55 3.31
N VAL A 210 -15.21 10.75 2.92
CA VAL A 210 -13.95 11.25 2.38
C VAL A 210 -13.61 10.53 1.08
N HIS A 211 -13.19 11.32 0.09
CA HIS A 211 -12.73 10.83 -1.21
C HIS A 211 -11.64 11.76 -1.75
N ALA A 212 -10.41 11.48 -1.36
CA ALA A 212 -9.21 12.16 -1.84
C ALA A 212 -8.66 11.49 -3.12
N ASN A 213 -7.97 12.26 -3.97
CA ASN A 213 -7.37 11.80 -5.24
C ASN A 213 -8.38 11.24 -6.26
N LYS A 214 -9.47 11.97 -6.52
CA LYS A 214 -10.37 11.66 -7.64
C LYS A 214 -9.59 11.65 -8.94
N SER A 215 -9.64 10.54 -9.67
CA SER A 215 -9.26 10.54 -11.09
C SER A 215 -10.33 11.37 -11.81
N LYS A 216 -9.89 12.31 -12.65
CA LYS A 216 -10.80 13.11 -13.48
C LYS A 216 -11.56 12.22 -14.45
#